data_AF-A0A7K4MWJ3-F1
#
_entry.id   AF-A0A7K4MWJ3-F1
#
_cell.length_a   1.000
_cell.length_b   1.000
_cell.length_c   1.000
_cell.angle_alpha   90.00
_cell.angle_beta   90.00
_cell.angle_gamma   90.00
#
_symmetry.space_group_name_H-M   'P 1'
#
loop_
_entity.id
_entity.type
_entity.pdbx_description
1 polymer ?
#
loop_
_entity_poly.entity_id
_entity_poly.type
_entity_poly.pdbx_seq_one_letter_code
_entity_poly.pdbx_strand_id
1 'polypeptide(L)' 'MNIWIEYWEKSKEPSKNTHAQLRENLKWEEPKEKQKRYFDKRKDAINFANSLGERGYYATIKQDNGGY' A
#
# COMPACT_ATOMS: atom_id res chain seq x y z
N MET A 1 17.22 -12.24 -6.59
CA MET A 1 16.20 -12.13 -5.52
C MET A 1 15.50 -10.80 -5.75
N ASN A 2 14.41 -10.80 -6.51
CA ASN A 2 13.77 -9.54 -6.89
C ASN A 2 12.90 -9.07 -5.74
N ILE A 3 13.11 -7.83 -5.30
CA ILE A 3 12.29 -7.18 -4.28
C ILE A 3 11.64 -5.99 -4.96
N TRP A 4 10.35 -5.80 -4.74
CA TRP A 4 9.65 -4.61 -5.21
C TRP A 4 8.66 -4.12 -4.19
N ILE A 5 8.31 -2.85 -4.31
CA ILE A 5 7.33 -2.20 -3.47
C ILE A 5 6.15 -1.82 -4.34
N GLU A 6 4.98 -2.26 -3.93
CA GLU A 6 3.71 -1.78 -4.46
C GLU A 6 3.17 -0.73 -3.49
N TYR A 7 2.97 0.49 -3.98
CA TYR A 7 2.48 1.59 -3.15
C TYR A 7 1.41 2.43 -3.84
N TRP A 8 0.53 3.04 -3.04
CA TRP A 8 -0.58 3.85 -3.51
C TRP A 8 -0.90 4.96 -2.50
N GLU A 9 -1.51 6.04 -2.98
CA GLU A 9 -1.94 7.13 -2.10
C GLU A 9 -3.03 6.63 -1.15
N LYS A 10 -2.91 6.97 0.13
CA LYS A 10 -3.99 6.75 1.08
C LYS A 10 -5.13 7.68 0.69
N SER A 11 -6.26 7.12 0.27
CA SER A 11 -7.43 7.90 -0.11
C SER A 11 -7.72 8.94 0.96
N LYS A 12 -7.60 10.22 0.59
CA LYS A 12 -7.87 11.37 1.45
C LYS A 12 -9.36 11.63 1.61
N GLU A 13 -10.22 10.76 1.09
CA GLU A 13 -11.66 10.93 1.24
C GLU A 13 -11.95 10.99 2.74
N PRO A 14 -12.41 12.16 3.25
CA PRO A 14 -12.96 12.17 4.58
C PRO A 14 -14.09 11.16 4.51
N SER A 15 -13.98 10.14 5.35
CA SER A 15 -15.04 9.19 5.58
C SER A 15 -16.28 10.02 5.90
N LYS A 16 -17.12 10.29 4.89
CA LYS A 16 -18.36 11.06 4.99
C LYS A 16 -19.39 10.15 5.67
N ASN A 17 -19.03 9.61 6.83
CA ASN A 17 -19.76 8.65 7.64
C ASN A 17 -21.06 9.27 8.11
N THR A 18 -21.98 9.36 7.17
CA THR A 18 -23.39 9.47 7.44
C THR A 18 -23.76 8.10 8.00
N HIS A 19 -24.49 8.08 9.11
CA HIS A 19 -24.91 6.89 9.85
C HIS A 19 -25.42 5.70 8.98
N ALA A 20 -25.84 5.99 7.74
CA ALA A 20 -26.25 5.03 6.72
C ALA A 20 -25.12 4.15 6.14
N GLN A 21 -23.87 4.64 6.04
CA GLN A 21 -22.74 3.92 5.42
C GLN A 21 -22.09 2.86 6.33
N LEU A 22 -22.38 2.87 7.64
CA LEU A 22 -21.96 1.77 8.52
C LEU A 22 -22.88 0.54 8.39
N ARG A 23 -24.07 0.74 7.81
CA ARG A 23 -25.08 -0.31 7.61
C ARG A 23 -24.84 -1.10 6.32
N GLU A 24 -24.25 -0.47 5.31
CA GLU A 24 -23.69 -1.15 4.16
C GLU A 24 -22.21 -1.41 4.42
N ASN A 25 -21.83 -2.67 4.43
CA ASN A 25 -20.49 -3.15 4.72
C ASN A 25 -19.46 -2.52 3.75
N LEU A 26 -18.94 -1.33 4.07
CA LEU A 26 -17.97 -0.61 3.26
C LEU A 26 -16.67 -1.42 3.29
N LYS A 27 -16.58 -2.40 2.39
CA LYS A 27 -15.41 -3.23 2.21
C LYS A 27 -14.29 -2.31 1.78
N TRP A 28 -13.20 -2.31 2.55
CA TRP A 28 -11.96 -1.71 2.11
C TRP A 28 -11.56 -2.40 0.81
N GLU A 29 -11.73 -1.70 -0.32
CA GLU A 29 -11.30 -2.18 -1.62
C GLU A 29 -9.85 -1.76 -1.85
N GLU A 30 -9.01 -2.72 -2.17
CA GLU A 30 -7.63 -2.44 -2.54
C GLU A 30 -7.61 -1.67 -3.86
N PRO A 31 -6.90 -0.53 -3.96
CA PRO A 31 -6.92 0.27 -5.17
C PRO A 31 -6.33 -0.48 -6.36
N LYS A 32 -6.98 -0.34 -7.53
CA LYS A 32 -6.57 -0.98 -8.79
C LYS A 32 -5.26 -0.42 -9.32
N GLU A 33 -4.98 0.85 -9.06
CA GLU A 33 -3.75 1.51 -9.50
C GLU A 33 -2.72 1.52 -8.37
N LYS A 34 -1.70 0.67 -8.50
CA LYS A 34 -0.55 0.63 -7.59
C LYS A 34 0.71 0.97 -8.36
N GLN A 35 1.51 1.87 -7.82
CA GLN A 35 2.84 2.15 -8.35
C GLN A 35 3.79 1.05 -7.90
N LYS A 36 4.63 0.56 -8.82
CA LYS A 36 5.61 -0.49 -8.53
C LYS A 36 7.02 0.05 -8.67
N ARG A 37 7.88 -0.22 -7.68
CA ARG A 37 9.29 0.12 -7.72
C ARG A 37 10.15 -1.06 -7.30
N TYR A 38 11.11 -1.43 -8.14
CA TYR A 38 12.02 -2.55 -7.92
C TYR A 38 13.28 -2.10 -7.16
N PHE A 39 13.81 -3.00 -6.35
CA PHE A 39 14.99 -2.80 -5.51
C PHE A 39 15.86 -4.05 -5.52
N ASP A 40 17.17 -3.84 -5.55
CA ASP A 40 18.16 -4.92 -5.47
C ASP A 40 18.39 -5.36 -4.01
N LYS A 41 18.26 -4.43 -3.05
CA LYS A 41 18.50 -4.65 -1.62
C LYS A 41 17.23 -4.49 -0.80
N ARG A 42 17.00 -5.43 0.14
CA ARG A 42 15.86 -5.39 1.07
C ARG A 42 15.87 -4.15 1.97
N LYS A 43 17.06 -3.72 2.41
CA LYS A 43 17.21 -2.54 3.27
C LYS A 43 16.72 -1.26 2.58
N ASP A 44 17.05 -1.10 1.30
CA ASP A 44 16.67 0.07 0.52
C ASP A 44 15.15 0.08 0.26
N ALA A 45 14.56 -1.09 0.03
CA ALA A 45 13.11 -1.25 -0.03
C ALA A 45 12.45 -0.82 1.30
N ILE A 46 12.91 -1.32 2.44
CA ILE A 46 12.34 -0.95 3.76
C ILE A 46 12.42 0.56 3.99
N ASN A 47 13.58 1.18 3.72
CA ASN A 47 13.74 2.62 3.86
C ASN A 47 12.77 3.39 2.96
N PHE A 48 12.58 2.94 1.72
CA PHE A 48 11.63 3.56 0.81
C PHE A 48 10.18 3.40 1.27
N ALA A 49 9.79 2.21 1.73
CA ALA A 49 8.46 1.96 2.29
C ALA A 49 8.15 2.85 3.50
N ASN A 50 9.13 3.03 4.41
CA ASN A 50 9.00 3.94 5.55
C ASN A 50 8.81 5.39 5.09
N SER A 51 9.62 5.84 4.12
CA SER A 51 9.49 7.21 3.57
C SER A 51 8.13 7.44 2.87
N LEU A 52 7.55 6.39 2.27
CA LEU A 52 6.22 6.44 1.68
C LEU A 52 5.13 6.55 2.75
N GLY A 53 5.28 5.81 3.85
CA GLY A 53 4.39 5.91 5.02
C GLY A 53 4.34 7.31 5.60
N GLU A 54 5.51 7.96 5.77
CA GLU A 54 5.60 9.36 6.24
C GLU A 54 4.91 10.34 5.28
N ARG A 55 4.93 10.06 3.97
CA ARG A 55 4.26 10.86 2.94
C ARG A 55 2.75 10.58 2.85
N GLY A 56 2.22 9.65 3.64
CA GLY A 56 0.81 9.27 3.61
C GLY A 56 0.44 8.27 2.51
N TYR A 57 1.38 7.47 2.05
CA TYR A 57 1.14 6.37 1.12
C TYR A 57 1.05 5.05 1.87
N TYR A 58 0.26 4.12 1.35
CA TYR A 58 0.38 2.71 1.71
C TYR A 58 1.47 2.07 0.85
N ALA A 59 2.35 1.28 1.46
CA ALA A 59 3.44 0.59 0.78
C ALA A 59 3.50 -0.88 1.24
N THR A 60 3.61 -1.79 0.28
CA THR A 60 3.71 -3.24 0.50
C THR A 60 4.98 -3.76 -0.16
N ILE A 61 5.85 -4.40 0.62
CA ILE A 61 7.10 -5.00 0.12
C ILE A 61 6.80 -6.43 -0.34
N LYS A 62 7.11 -6.74 -1.60
CA LYS A 62 7.02 -8.08 -2.19
C LYS A 62 8.41 -8.56 -2.60
N GLN A 63 8.59 -9.88 -2.58
CA GLN A 63 9.84 -10.53 -2.98
C GLN A 63 9.53 -11.83 -3.72
N ASP A 64 10.27 -12.12 -4.80
CA ASP A 64 10.06 -13.31 -5.65
C ASP A 64 10.39 -14.64 -4.94
N ASN A 65 10.96 -14.61 -3.72
CA ASN A 65 11.34 -15.82 -2.97
C ASN A 65 10.25 -16.30 -1.98
N GLY A 66 8.98 -16.08 -2.32
CA GLY A 66 7.81 -16.47 -1.54
C GLY A 66 7.02 -17.61 -2.17
N GLY A 67 7.70 -18.67 -2.59
CA GLY A 67 7.06 -19.98 -2.75
C GLY A 67 7.00 -20.64 -1.37
N TYR A 68 5.80 -21.05 -0.96
CA TYR A 68 5.63 -22.03 0.12
C TYR A 68 6.17 -23.39 -0.33
#